data_AF-A0A8S3JIM1-F1
#
_entry.id   AF-A0A8S3JIM1-F1
#
_cell.length_a   1.000
_cell.length_b   1.000
_cell.length_c   1.000
_cell.angle_alpha   90.00
_cell.angle_beta   90.00
_cell.angle_gamma   90.00
#
_symmetry.space_group_name_H-M   'P 1'
#
loop_
_entity.id
_entity.type
_entity.pdbx_description
1 polymer ?
#
loop_
_entity_poly.entity_id
_entity_poly.type
_entity_poly.pdbx_seq_one_letter_code
_entity_poly.pdbx_strand_id
1 'polypeptide(L)'
;MFSQTRRSGSPVLIISYEAFRSHAAILHKGTVGLIMCDEGHRLKNAENQTYDALFKLDCRRRVLLSGTPIQNDLLEYFSLVHFVNSGILGTSSEFRTRFENPIRRGRDAGGSDKEVQQAQEKLQELNQIVNRCIIRRTQALLTKYLPVK
;
A
#
# COMPACT_ATOMS: atom_id res chain seq x y z
N MET A 1 -27.96 16.34 -18.95
CA MET A 1 -27.81 15.09 -19.71
C MET A 1 -27.31 14.00 -18.78
N PHE A 2 -28.18 13.11 -18.31
CA PHE A 2 -27.75 11.93 -17.56
C PHE A 2 -27.29 10.88 -18.57
N SER A 3 -25.97 10.62 -18.60
CA SER A 3 -25.40 9.50 -19.34
C SER A 3 -26.01 8.21 -18.79
N GLN A 4 -26.74 7.47 -19.63
CA GLN A 4 -27.17 6.11 -19.32
C GLN A 4 -25.92 5.24 -19.17
N THR A 5 -25.50 5.00 -17.92
CA THR A 5 -24.56 3.94 -17.60
C THR A 5 -25.22 2.62 -17.96
N ARG A 6 -24.83 2.03 -19.10
CA ARG A 6 -25.07 0.62 -19.39
C ARG A 6 -24.60 -0.16 -18.16
N ARG A 7 -25.53 -0.75 -17.40
CA ARG A 7 -25.18 -1.73 -16.37
C ARG A 7 -24.45 -2.87 -17.08
N SER A 8 -23.17 -3.04 -16.81
CA SER A 8 -22.44 -4.23 -17.23
C SER A 8 -23.16 -5.45 -16.63
N GLY A 9 -23.34 -6.51 -17.43
CA GLY A 9 -24.06 -7.72 -16.99
C GLY A 9 -23.43 -8.38 -15.74
N SER A 10 -22.14 -8.13 -15.50
CA SER A 10 -21.45 -8.40 -14.23
C SER A 10 -20.86 -7.10 -13.67
N PRO A 11 -21.23 -6.69 -12.44
CA PRO A 11 -20.65 -5.52 -11.78
C PRO A 11 -19.32 -5.81 -11.07
N VAL A 12 -18.95 -7.09 -10.93
CA VAL A 12 -17.73 -7.53 -10.25
C VAL A 12 -16.89 -8.36 -11.21
N LEU A 13 -15.59 -8.06 -11.26
CA LEU A 13 -14.59 -8.82 -12.00
C LEU A 13 -13.55 -9.35 -11.02
N ILE A 14 -13.27 -10.65 -11.08
CA ILE A 14 -12.18 -11.30 -10.37
C ILE A 14 -11.16 -11.74 -11.41
N ILE A 15 -9.91 -11.33 -11.23
CA ILE A 15 -8.82 -11.58 -12.18
C ILE A 15 -7.51 -11.75 -11.43
N SER A 16 -6.64 -12.66 -11.88
CA SER A 16 -5.29 -12.79 -11.33
C SER A 16 -4.41 -11.61 -11.72
N TYR A 17 -3.33 -11.37 -10.98
CA TYR A 17 -2.36 -10.33 -11.32
C TYR A 17 -1.74 -10.52 -12.71
N GLU A 18 -1.46 -11.77 -13.08
CA GLU A 18 -0.91 -12.14 -14.37
C GLU A 18 -1.90 -11.85 -15.51
N ALA A 19 -3.15 -12.27 -15.35
CA ALA A 19 -4.18 -12.03 -16.36
C ALA A 19 -4.50 -10.53 -16.48
N PHE A 20 -4.53 -9.80 -15.37
CA PHE A 20 -4.69 -8.35 -15.37
C PHE A 20 -3.57 -7.68 -16.16
N ARG A 21 -2.31 -8.06 -15.92
CA ARG A 21 -1.16 -7.51 -16.64
C ARG A 21 -1.26 -7.77 -18.15
N SER A 22 -1.62 -8.99 -18.55
CA SER A 22 -1.78 -9.35 -19.96
C SER A 22 -2.91 -8.60 -20.67
N HIS A 23 -3.93 -8.13 -19.94
CA HIS A 23 -5.12 -7.47 -20.50
C HIS A 23 -5.28 -6.01 -20.03
N ALA A 24 -4.24 -5.41 -19.47
CA ALA A 24 -4.31 -4.09 -18.85
C ALA A 24 -4.82 -3.02 -19.83
N ALA A 25 -4.41 -3.10 -21.11
CA ALA A 25 -4.84 -2.18 -22.16
C ALA A 25 -6.36 -2.17 -22.40
N ILE A 26 -7.07 -3.27 -22.11
CA ILE A 26 -8.54 -3.33 -22.20
C ILE A 26 -9.15 -2.66 -20.97
N LEU A 27 -8.62 -2.98 -19.79
CA LEU A 27 -9.13 -2.49 -18.52
C LEU A 27 -8.87 -0.99 -18.31
N HIS A 28 -7.81 -0.45 -18.90
CA HIS A 28 -7.50 0.99 -18.89
C HIS A 28 -8.47 1.84 -19.71
N LYS A 29 -9.28 1.25 -20.61
CA LYS A 29 -10.28 2.00 -21.40
C LYS A 29 -11.52 2.38 -20.59
N GLY A 30 -11.72 1.76 -19.43
CA GLY A 30 -12.87 1.97 -18.57
C GLY A 30 -12.49 2.55 -17.21
N THR A 31 -13.50 3.11 -16.55
CA THR A 31 -13.38 3.60 -15.16
C THR A 31 -13.77 2.49 -14.19
N VAL A 32 -12.98 2.24 -13.16
CA VAL A 32 -13.27 1.27 -12.10
C VAL A 32 -13.58 1.99 -10.80
N GLY A 33 -14.69 1.64 -10.15
CA GLY A 33 -15.11 2.31 -8.91
C GLY A 33 -14.28 1.94 -7.67
N LEU A 34 -13.80 0.70 -7.62
CA LEU A 34 -13.04 0.12 -6.52
C LEU A 34 -12.12 -0.99 -7.04
N ILE A 35 -10.88 -1.00 -6.57
CA ILE A 35 -9.96 -2.14 -6.74
C ILE A 35 -9.61 -2.73 -5.37
N MET A 36 -9.62 -4.06 -5.29
CA MET A 36 -9.17 -4.81 -4.13
C MET A 36 -8.02 -5.72 -4.55
N CYS A 37 -6.85 -5.49 -3.98
CA CYS A 37 -5.63 -6.24 -4.25
C CYS A 37 -5.38 -7.21 -3.09
N ASP A 38 -5.54 -8.51 -3.35
CA ASP A 38 -5.18 -9.55 -2.38
C ASP A 38 -3.68 -9.85 -2.40
N GLU A 39 -3.15 -10.34 -1.28
CA GLU A 39 -1.71 -10.58 -1.09
C GLU A 39 -0.84 -9.40 -1.53
N GLY A 40 -1.18 -8.21 -1.06
CA GLY A 40 -0.58 -6.95 -1.47
C GLY A 40 0.92 -6.84 -1.23
N HIS A 41 1.52 -7.72 -0.42
CA HIS A 41 2.97 -7.88 -0.36
C HIS A 41 3.59 -8.19 -1.74
N ARG A 42 2.83 -8.73 -2.70
CA ARG A 42 3.25 -8.90 -4.11
C ARG A 42 3.49 -7.56 -4.84
N LEU A 43 2.94 -6.46 -4.32
CA LEU A 43 3.04 -5.09 -4.89
C LEU A 43 4.11 -4.24 -4.21
N LYS A 44 5.00 -4.85 -3.42
CA LYS A 44 6.04 -4.15 -2.64
C LYS A 44 7.05 -3.35 -3.49
N ASN A 45 7.28 -3.75 -4.74
CA ASN A 45 8.22 -3.09 -5.64
C ASN A 45 7.47 -2.17 -6.61
N ALA A 46 7.68 -0.86 -6.50
CA ALA A 46 7.11 0.13 -7.42
C ALA A 46 7.55 -0.06 -8.88
N GLU A 47 8.70 -0.72 -9.13
CA GLU A 47 9.22 -1.04 -10.46
C GLU A 47 8.57 -2.30 -11.08
N ASN A 48 7.64 -2.94 -10.37
CA ASN A 48 6.95 -4.12 -10.89
C ASN A 48 5.95 -3.69 -11.97
N GLN A 49 6.00 -4.30 -13.15
CA GLN A 49 5.03 -4.11 -14.24
C GLN A 49 3.57 -4.25 -13.76
N THR A 50 3.33 -5.10 -12.77
CA THR A 50 2.03 -5.29 -12.14
C THR A 50 1.59 -4.05 -11.37
N TYR A 51 2.50 -3.45 -10.59
CA TYR A 51 2.25 -2.20 -9.87
C TYR A 51 1.89 -1.09 -10.86
N ASP A 52 2.70 -0.89 -11.89
CA ASP A 52 2.47 0.14 -12.91
C ASP A 52 1.13 -0.03 -13.64
N ALA A 53 0.79 -1.27 -14.01
CA ALA A 53 -0.47 -1.58 -14.67
C ALA A 53 -1.67 -1.26 -13.77
N LEU A 54 -1.60 -1.61 -12.48
CA LEU A 54 -2.66 -1.33 -11.50
C LEU A 54 -2.71 0.16 -11.13
N PHE A 55 -1.57 0.84 -11.11
CA PHE A 55 -1.48 2.26 -10.81
C PHE A 55 -2.14 3.10 -11.92
N LYS A 56 -1.90 2.74 -13.18
CA LYS A 56 -2.49 3.38 -14.38
C LYS A 56 -3.99 3.15 -14.54
N LEU A 57 -4.58 2.19 -13.83
CA LEU A 57 -6.01 1.97 -13.87
C LEU A 57 -6.75 3.19 -13.30
N ASP A 58 -7.71 3.73 -14.04
CA ASP A 58 -8.55 4.82 -13.55
C ASP A 58 -9.50 4.31 -12.47
N CYS A 59 -9.05 4.45 -11.22
CA CYS A 59 -9.74 3.95 -10.04
C CYS A 59 -9.51 4.87 -8.83
N ARG A 60 -10.62 5.37 -8.27
CA ARG A 60 -10.62 6.31 -7.15
C ARG A 60 -10.41 5.64 -5.78
N ARG A 61 -10.85 4.39 -5.61
CA ARG A 61 -10.84 3.70 -4.31
C ARG A 61 -10.00 2.45 -4.42
N ARG A 62 -8.99 2.32 -3.56
CA ARG A 62 -8.03 1.23 -3.60
C ARG A 62 -7.95 0.59 -2.22
N VAL A 63 -8.08 -0.72 -2.15
CA VAL A 63 -7.94 -1.49 -0.91
C VAL A 63 -6.89 -2.57 -1.15
N LEU A 64 -5.97 -2.70 -0.21
CA LEU A 64 -4.90 -3.67 -0.25
C LEU A 64 -5.02 -4.58 0.97
N LEU A 65 -5.07 -5.89 0.73
CA LEU A 65 -5.16 -6.91 1.75
C LEU A 65 -3.80 -7.60 1.86
N SER A 66 -3.30 -7.80 3.08
CA SER A 66 -2.05 -8.54 3.30
C SER A 66 -2.13 -9.27 4.63
N GLY A 67 -1.76 -10.56 4.63
CA GLY A 67 -1.61 -11.35 5.84
C GLY A 67 -0.25 -11.15 6.52
N THR A 68 0.76 -10.67 5.79
CA THR A 68 2.12 -10.51 6.31
C THR A 68 2.36 -9.09 6.83
N PRO A 69 3.11 -8.97 7.95
CA PRO A 69 3.55 -7.67 8.42
C PRO A 69 4.52 -7.04 7.43
N ILE A 70 4.14 -5.89 6.86
CA ILE A 70 5.03 -5.04 6.06
C ILE A 70 5.90 -4.26 7.06
N GLN A 71 7.03 -4.82 7.50
CA GLN A 71 7.75 -4.28 8.65
C GLN A 71 9.24 -3.97 8.43
N ASN A 72 9.89 -4.54 7.40
CA ASN A 72 11.36 -4.49 7.33
C ASN A 72 11.93 -3.47 6.34
N ASP A 73 11.16 -3.03 5.35
CA ASP A 73 11.61 -2.06 4.35
C ASP A 73 10.65 -0.86 4.26
N LEU A 74 11.17 0.33 4.54
CA LEU A 74 10.41 1.59 4.49
C LEU A 74 9.99 1.94 3.06
N LEU A 75 10.75 1.55 2.04
CA LEU A 75 10.40 1.76 0.64
C LEU A 75 9.29 0.83 0.18
N GLU A 76 9.30 -0.43 0.62
CA GLU A 76 8.19 -1.35 0.39
C GLU A 76 6.92 -0.80 1.07
N TYR A 77 7.05 -0.30 2.30
CA TYR A 77 5.94 0.33 3.01
C TYR A 77 5.41 1.58 2.29
N PHE A 78 6.30 2.46 1.84
CA PHE A 78 5.94 3.62 1.03
C PHE A 78 5.18 3.21 -0.23
N SER A 79 5.67 2.21 -0.97
CA SER A 79 5.06 1.77 -2.23
C SER A 79 3.61 1.31 -2.02
N LEU A 80 3.35 0.56 -0.95
CA LEU A 80 2.01 0.08 -0.63
C LEU A 80 1.07 1.19 -0.16
N VAL A 81 1.56 2.11 0.68
CA VAL A 81 0.76 3.26 1.12
C VAL A 81 0.47 4.20 -0.05
N HIS A 82 1.46 4.45 -0.91
CA HIS A 82 1.33 5.27 -2.10
C HIS A 82 0.37 4.66 -3.12
N PHE A 83 0.35 3.33 -3.25
CA PHE A 83 -0.63 2.63 -4.07
C PHE A 83 -2.06 2.86 -3.59
N VAL A 84 -2.30 2.79 -2.27
CA VAL A 84 -3.64 2.93 -1.68
C VAL A 84 -4.07 4.39 -1.65
N ASN A 85 -3.17 5.29 -1.26
CA ASN A 85 -3.43 6.72 -1.11
C ASN A 85 -2.23 7.54 -1.62
N SER A 86 -2.23 7.75 -2.93
CA SER A 86 -1.22 8.57 -3.62
C SER A 86 -1.22 9.98 -3.05
N GLY A 87 -0.06 10.43 -2.55
CA GLY A 87 0.17 11.79 -2.05
C GLY A 87 0.19 11.93 -0.52
N ILE A 88 -0.30 10.97 0.26
CA ILE A 88 -0.29 11.08 1.73
C ILE A 88 1.13 11.17 2.34
N LEU A 89 2.10 10.56 1.68
CA LEU A 89 3.53 10.58 2.05
C LEU A 89 4.38 11.47 1.12
N GLY A 90 3.76 12.18 0.18
CA GLY A 90 4.47 12.89 -0.89
C GLY A 90 5.04 11.98 -1.97
N THR A 91 6.05 12.48 -2.67
CA THR A 91 6.81 11.75 -3.69
C THR A 91 7.83 10.79 -3.05
N SER A 92 8.33 9.82 -3.82
CA SER A 92 9.37 8.90 -3.34
C SER A 92 10.64 9.63 -2.87
N SER A 93 11.02 10.73 -3.54
CA SER A 93 12.18 11.54 -3.15
C SER A 93 11.96 12.31 -1.84
N GLU A 94 10.77 12.87 -1.65
CA GLU A 94 10.38 13.54 -0.40
C GLU A 94 10.31 12.54 0.76
N PHE A 95 9.73 11.37 0.54
CA PHE A 95 9.68 10.29 1.52
C PHE A 95 11.08 9.86 1.96
N ARG A 96 11.99 9.64 0.99
CA ARG A 96 13.39 9.30 1.23
C ARG A 96 14.07 10.31 2.15
N THR A 97 13.94 11.59 1.80
CA THR A 97 14.59 12.68 2.54
C THR A 97 13.98 12.87 3.93
N ARG A 98 12.65 12.77 4.05
CA ARG A 98 11.92 13.06 5.30
C ARG A 98 11.92 11.91 6.30
N PHE A 99 11.84 10.67 5.82
CA PHE A 99 11.64 9.48 6.67
C PHE A 99 12.76 8.46 6.52
N GLU A 100 13.02 7.96 5.31
CA GLU A 100 13.96 6.83 5.12
C GLU A 100 15.39 7.16 5.55
N ASN A 101 15.97 8.25 5.05
CA ASN A 101 17.36 8.62 5.33
C ASN A 101 17.60 8.95 6.81
N PRO A 102 16.75 9.71 7.52
CA PRO A 102 16.88 9.88 8.97
C PRO A 102 16.73 8.57 9.76
N ILE A 103 15.73 7.74 9.43
CA ILE A 103 15.49 6.49 10.15
C ILE A 103 16.64 5.50 9.95
N ARG A 104 17.20 5.43 8.75
CA ARG A 104 18.34 4.56 8.44
C ARG A 104 19.58 4.99 9.22
N ARG A 105 19.91 6.28 9.22
CA ARG A 105 21.06 6.82 9.98
C ARG A 105 20.98 6.52 11.48
N GLY A 106 19.81 6.67 12.10
CA GLY A 106 19.64 6.35 13.52
C GLY A 106 19.62 4.85 13.86
N ARG A 107 19.59 3.95 12.86
CA ARG A 107 19.77 2.50 13.05
C ARG A 107 21.21 2.04 12.84
N ASP A 108 22.07 2.89 12.26
CA ASP A 108 23.47 2.54 12.01
C ASP A 108 24.22 2.45 13.36
N ALA A 109 25.08 1.43 13.50
CA ALA A 109 25.74 1.08 14.76
C ALA A 109 26.69 2.17 15.33
N GLY A 110 27.02 3.18 14.52
CA GLY A 110 27.83 4.34 14.91
C GLY A 110 27.05 5.64 15.05
N GLY A 111 25.71 5.59 15.03
CA GLY A 111 24.86 6.78 15.12
C GLY A 111 24.97 7.46 16.48
N SER A 112 25.03 8.79 16.46
CA SER A 112 24.98 9.60 17.69
C SER A 112 23.62 9.51 18.37
N ASP A 113 23.55 9.76 19.68
CA ASP A 113 22.29 9.79 20.43
C ASP A 113 21.24 10.74 19.79
N LYS A 114 21.71 11.83 19.17
CA LYS A 114 20.86 12.77 18.44
C LYS A 114 20.22 12.14 17.19
N GLU A 115 20.97 11.32 16.45
CA GLU A 115 20.47 10.63 15.25
C GLU A 115 19.49 9.52 15.61
N VAL A 116 19.74 8.80 16.70
CA VAL A 116 18.81 7.79 17.24
C VAL A 116 17.49 8.46 17.64
N GLN A 117 17.55 9.58 18.37
CA GLN A 117 16.38 10.35 18.76
C GLN A 117 15.60 10.86 17.54
N GLN A 118 16.28 11.45 16.55
CA GLN A 118 15.65 11.92 15.32
C GLN A 118 14.98 10.79 14.54
N ALA A 119 15.60 9.60 14.47
CA ALA A 119 15.02 8.44 13.81
C ALA A 119 13.72 7.98 14.51
N GLN A 120 13.70 7.96 15.84
CA GLN A 120 12.50 7.61 16.61
C GLN A 120 11.36 8.60 16.36
N GLU A 121 11.65 9.91 16.36
CA GLU A 121 10.66 10.95 16.07
C GLU A 121 10.06 10.81 14.66
N LYS A 122 10.91 10.58 13.65
CA LYS A 122 10.45 10.36 12.27
C LYS A 122 9.65 9.08 12.10
N LEU A 123 10.00 8.03 12.83
CA LEU A 123 9.26 6.77 12.81
C LEU A 123 7.88 6.93 13.48
N GLN A 124 7.79 7.68 14.57
CA GLN A 124 6.51 8.02 15.20
C GLN A 124 5.64 8.88 14.29
N GLU A 125 6.20 9.91 13.67
CA GLU A 125 5.51 10.77 12.70
C GLU A 125 4.95 9.95 11.53
N LEU A 126 5.75 9.06 10.95
CA LEU A 126 5.33 8.16 9.87
C LEU A 126 4.16 7.26 10.30
N ASN A 127 4.26 6.65 11.49
CA ASN A 127 3.21 5.79 12.01
C ASN A 127 1.89 6.55 12.22
N GLN A 128 1.93 7.78 12.73
CA GLN A 128 0.72 8.59 12.93
C GLN A 128 0.00 8.91 11.61
N ILE A 129 0.75 9.13 10.53
CA ILE A 129 0.18 9.39 9.20
C ILE A 129 -0.46 8.10 8.66
N VAL A 130 0.28 7.00 8.67
CA VAL A 130 -0.16 5.76 8.01
C VAL A 130 -1.23 5.00 8.79
N ASN A 131 -1.28 5.12 10.12
CA ASN A 131 -2.35 4.54 10.94
C ASN A 131 -3.75 5.06 10.58
N ARG A 132 -3.87 6.15 9.81
CA ARG A 132 -5.15 6.64 9.29
C ARG A 132 -5.71 5.79 8.14
N CYS A 133 -4.87 5.01 7.45
CA CYS A 133 -5.27 4.20 6.29
C CYS A 133 -5.01 2.70 6.44
N ILE A 134 -4.47 2.25 7.59
CA ILE A 134 -4.22 0.84 7.88
C ILE A 134 -5.14 0.35 9.00
N ILE A 135 -5.75 -0.81 8.79
CA ILE A 135 -6.47 -1.57 9.81
C ILE A 135 -5.73 -2.90 10.00
N ARG A 136 -5.14 -3.11 11.18
CA ARG A 136 -4.46 -4.36 11.54
C ARG A 136 -5.13 -4.98 12.77
N ARG A 137 -5.51 -6.24 12.66
CA ARG A 137 -6.06 -7.05 13.74
C ARG A 137 -5.17 -8.27 13.94
N THR A 138 -4.87 -8.63 15.18
CA THR A 138 -4.03 -9.78 15.51
C THR A 138 -4.89 -10.97 15.94
N GLN A 139 -4.32 -12.18 15.85
CA GLN A 139 -4.98 -13.41 16.28
C GLN A 139 -5.34 -13.42 17.78
N ALA A 140 -4.75 -12.53 18.58
CA ALA A 140 -5.11 -12.32 19.98
C ALA A 140 -6.59 -11.90 20.18
N LEU A 141 -7.28 -11.44 19.12
CA LEU A 141 -8.73 -11.20 19.16
C LEU A 141 -9.54 -12.50 19.02
N LEU A 142 -8.99 -13.51 18.35
CA LEU A 142 -9.67 -14.77 18.03
C LEU A 142 -9.60 -15.78 19.19
N THR A 143 -8.64 -15.66 20.09
CA THR A 143 -8.55 -16.48 21.32
C THR A 143 -9.77 -16.35 22.23
N LYS A 144 -10.62 -15.32 22.04
CA LYS A 144 -11.91 -15.17 22.73
C LYS A 144 -13.02 -16.07 22.18
N TYR A 145 -12.88 -16.57 20.95
CA TYR A 145 -13.96 -17.24 20.21
C TYR A 145 -13.55 -18.57 19.57
N LEU A 146 -12.26 -18.84 19.46
CA LEU A 146 -11.73 -20.09 18.89
C LEU A 146 -11.10 -20.94 20.00
N PRO A 147 -11.19 -22.28 19.88
CA PRO A 147 -10.47 -23.19 20.78
C PRO A 147 -8.97 -22.90 20.74
N VAL A 148 -8.30 -23.17 21.86
CA VAL A 148 -6.84 -23.07 21.93
C VAL A 148 -6.24 -24.02 20.89
N LYS A 149 -5.30 -23.50 20.11
CA LYS A 149 -4.61 -24.23 19.04
C LYS A 149 -3.61 -25.22 19.62
#